data_AF-A0A7Y6Z3C0-F1
#
_entry.id   AF-A0A7Y6Z3C0-F1
#
_cell.length_a   1.000
_cell.length_b   1.000
_cell.length_c   1.000
_cell.angle_alpha   90.00
_cell.angle_beta   90.00
_cell.angle_gamma   90.00
#
_symmetry.space_group_name_H-M   'P 1'
#
loop_
_entity.id
_entity.type
_entity.pdbx_description
1 polymer ?
#
loop_
_entity_poly.entity_id
_entity_poly.type
_entity_poly.pdbx_seq_one_letter_code
_entity_poly.pdbx_strand_id
1 'polypeptide(L)'
;MLSWSHAWSVYWARDTDDGPQFVTPYRKSDKNDHNDAEAICEAAGRPNMRFVPTKDEEQQATLTVHRARALLVGERVALVNQVRGFLTEYGIVLPQGRLQVRSRLPDILEDSENSLPNLAREVFADQYRRLCDLDRVIDGYGS
;
A
#
# COMPACT_ATOMS: atom_id res chain seq x y z
N MET A 1 14.83 11.59 -22.99
CA MET A 1 13.69 10.65 -23.06
C MET A 1 12.96 10.74 -21.73
N LEU A 2 11.89 11.52 -21.66
CA LEU A 2 11.15 11.72 -20.41
C LEU A 2 10.43 10.40 -20.10
N SER A 3 10.81 9.79 -18.98
CA SER A 3 10.21 8.55 -18.48
C SER A 3 8.69 8.72 -18.36
N TRP A 4 7.96 7.69 -18.77
CA TRP A 4 6.51 7.47 -18.65
C TRP A 4 5.84 8.06 -17.38
N SER A 5 6.55 8.16 -16.25
CA SER A 5 6.02 8.76 -15.02
C SER A 5 5.93 10.29 -15.01
N HIS A 6 6.77 10.99 -15.78
CA HIS A 6 6.89 12.45 -15.71
C HIS A 6 5.78 13.15 -16.51
N ALA A 7 5.51 12.74 -17.75
CA ALA A 7 4.44 13.33 -18.56
C ALA A 7 3.04 13.04 -18.00
N TRP A 8 2.85 11.85 -17.44
CA TRP A 8 1.59 11.44 -16.83
C TRP A 8 1.31 12.18 -15.51
N SER A 9 2.34 12.46 -14.70
CA SER A 9 2.17 13.19 -13.44
C SER A 9 1.88 14.68 -13.60
N VAL A 10 2.32 15.30 -14.70
CA VAL A 10 2.23 16.77 -14.89
C VAL A 10 0.85 17.21 -15.41
N TYR A 11 0.16 16.37 -16.21
CA TYR A 11 -1.10 16.76 -16.85
C TYR A 11 -2.35 16.06 -16.31
N TRP A 12 -2.21 14.89 -15.68
CA TRP A 12 -3.34 14.00 -15.35
C TRP A 12 -3.15 13.39 -13.96
N ALA A 13 -3.61 14.08 -12.92
CA ALA A 13 -3.29 13.77 -11.53
C ALA A 13 -3.61 12.31 -11.13
N ARG A 14 -2.62 11.71 -10.47
CA ARG A 14 -2.48 10.27 -10.17
C ARG A 14 -3.48 9.67 -9.16
N ASP A 15 -4.64 10.29 -8.88
CA ASP A 15 -5.64 9.72 -7.94
C ASP A 15 -7.11 9.85 -8.39
N THR A 16 -7.38 10.32 -9.60
CA THR A 16 -8.72 10.17 -10.19
C THR A 16 -8.63 9.15 -11.33
N ASP A 17 -9.47 8.12 -11.27
CA ASP A 17 -9.74 7.15 -12.33
C ASP A 17 -10.19 7.82 -13.67
N ASP A 18 -10.25 9.16 -13.68
CA ASP A 18 -10.73 10.00 -14.77
C ASP A 18 -9.68 10.33 -15.85
N GLY A 19 -8.41 9.97 -15.70
CA GLY A 19 -7.35 10.28 -16.69
C GLY A 19 -7.40 9.44 -17.98
N PRO A 20 -7.56 8.11 -17.93
CA PRO A 20 -7.49 7.25 -19.12
C PRO A 20 -8.67 7.47 -20.08
N GLN A 21 -9.86 7.79 -19.56
CA GLN A 21 -11.09 7.86 -20.34
C GLN A 21 -11.10 8.99 -21.38
N PHE A 22 -10.35 10.08 -21.16
CA PHE A 22 -10.28 11.20 -22.10
C PHE A 22 -9.20 11.03 -23.17
N VAL A 23 -8.22 10.14 -22.95
CA VAL A 23 -7.13 9.85 -23.89
C VAL A 23 -7.43 8.60 -24.72
N THR A 24 -8.18 7.64 -24.17
CA THR A 24 -8.58 6.38 -24.82
C THR A 24 -9.19 6.58 -26.21
N PRO A 25 -10.08 7.57 -26.46
CA PRO A 25 -10.65 7.80 -27.79
C PRO A 25 -9.63 8.19 -28.87
N TYR A 26 -8.43 8.65 -28.49
CA TYR A 26 -7.39 9.14 -29.40
C TYR A 26 -6.27 8.12 -29.66
N ARG A 27 -6.35 6.92 -29.07
CA ARG A 27 -5.35 5.86 -29.29
C ARG A 27 -5.62 5.12 -30.61
N LYS A 28 -4.66 5.18 -31.54
CA LYS A 28 -4.85 4.69 -32.93
C LYS A 28 -4.53 3.21 -33.15
N SER A 29 -3.84 2.53 -32.22
CA SER A 29 -3.54 1.08 -32.32
C SER A 29 -3.13 0.46 -30.97
N ASP A 30 -2.48 -0.72 -30.99
CA ASP A 30 -1.97 -1.42 -29.81
C ASP A 30 -1.04 -0.56 -28.95
N LYS A 31 -0.93 -0.95 -27.67
CA LYS A 31 -0.21 -0.20 -26.65
C LYS A 31 1.29 -0.13 -26.98
N ASN A 32 1.75 1.04 -27.38
CA ASN A 32 3.17 1.40 -27.47
C ASN A 32 3.36 2.87 -27.09
N ASP A 33 4.58 3.22 -26.67
CA ASP A 33 4.92 4.54 -26.11
C ASP A 33 4.63 5.68 -27.09
N HIS A 34 4.83 5.44 -28.39
CA HIS A 34 4.66 6.44 -29.43
C HIS A 34 3.17 6.78 -29.65
N ASN A 35 2.33 5.76 -29.75
CA ASN A 35 0.89 5.89 -29.88
C ASN A 35 0.27 6.54 -28.64
N ASP A 36 0.78 6.20 -27.45
CA ASP A 36 0.32 6.80 -26.20
C ASP A 36 0.70 8.29 -26.12
N ALA A 37 1.92 8.65 -26.52
CA ALA A 37 2.35 10.05 -26.61
C ALA A 37 1.54 10.85 -27.65
N GLU A 38 1.27 10.27 -28.81
CA GLU A 38 0.44 10.89 -29.85
C GLU A 38 -1.00 11.11 -29.36
N ALA A 39 -1.60 10.11 -28.73
CA ALA A 39 -2.94 10.20 -28.17
C ALA A 39 -3.05 11.29 -27.09
N ILE A 40 -2.03 11.43 -26.22
CA ILE A 40 -1.98 12.48 -25.21
C ILE A 40 -1.86 13.87 -25.85
N CYS A 41 -0.97 14.04 -26.83
CA CYS A 41 -0.81 15.31 -27.54
C CYS A 41 -2.09 15.71 -28.28
N GLU A 42 -2.75 14.74 -28.92
CA GLU A 42 -3.99 14.96 -29.64
C GLU A 42 -5.14 15.32 -28.69
N ALA A 43 -5.23 14.64 -27.54
CA ALA A 43 -6.18 14.95 -26.48
C ALA A 43 -5.96 16.38 -25.92
N ALA A 44 -4.72 16.72 -25.55
CA ALA A 44 -4.36 18.02 -24.97
C ALA A 44 -4.71 19.20 -25.87
N GLY A 45 -4.72 19.01 -27.20
CA GLY A 45 -5.09 20.04 -28.17
C GLY A 45 -6.61 20.24 -28.35
N ARG A 46 -7.47 19.45 -27.70
CA ARG A 46 -8.92 19.56 -27.89
C ARG A 46 -9.51 20.71 -27.07
N PRO A 47 -10.41 21.54 -27.65
CA PRO A 47 -10.95 22.71 -26.98
C PRO A 47 -11.82 22.40 -25.74
N ASN A 48 -12.36 21.18 -25.67
CA ASN A 48 -13.15 20.70 -24.52
C ASN A 48 -12.33 19.82 -23.56
N MET A 49 -11.00 19.79 -23.72
CA MET A 49 -10.13 19.01 -22.85
C MET A 49 -10.09 19.63 -21.45
N ARG A 50 -10.36 18.81 -20.44
CA ARG A 50 -10.35 19.24 -19.03
C ARG A 50 -9.02 18.89 -18.41
N PHE A 51 -8.20 19.89 -18.10
CA PHE A 51 -6.96 19.66 -17.36
C PHE A 51 -7.26 19.48 -15.88
N VAL A 52 -6.58 18.51 -15.24
CA VAL A 52 -6.62 18.38 -13.80
C VAL A 52 -5.70 19.46 -13.21
N PRO A 53 -6.16 20.30 -12.27
CA PRO A 53 -5.29 21.27 -11.62
C PRO A 53 -4.08 20.57 -11.02
N THR A 54 -2.90 21.18 -11.18
CA THR A 54 -1.71 20.76 -10.44
C THR A 54 -1.99 20.89 -8.95
N LYS A 55 -1.79 19.79 -8.23
CA LYS A 55 -1.96 19.75 -6.77
C LYS A 55 -1.01 20.75 -6.12
N ASP A 56 -1.52 21.53 -5.17
CA ASP A 56 -0.68 22.36 -4.32
C ASP A 56 0.19 21.47 -3.40
N GLU A 57 1.28 22.02 -2.88
CA GLU A 57 2.24 21.31 -2.03
C GLU A 57 1.56 20.71 -0.79
N GLU A 58 0.63 21.42 -0.17
CA GLU A 58 -0.15 20.93 0.98
C GLU A 58 -1.06 19.74 0.63
N GLN A 59 -1.68 19.78 -0.56
CA GLN A 59 -2.51 18.68 -1.06
C GLN A 59 -1.65 17.46 -1.39
N GLN A 60 -0.47 17.67 -1.96
CA GLN A 60 0.50 16.61 -2.27
C GLN A 60 1.07 15.98 -0.99
N ALA A 61 1.33 16.78 0.05
CA ALA A 61 1.76 16.31 1.37
C ALA A 61 0.68 15.43 2.03
N THR A 62 -0.58 15.87 1.99
CA THR A 62 -1.73 15.11 2.52
C THR A 62 -1.86 13.74 1.85
N LEU A 63 -1.73 13.68 0.52
CA LEU A 63 -1.73 12.40 -0.21
C LEU A 63 -0.54 11.51 0.13
N THR A 64 0.62 12.12 0.40
CA THR A 64 1.82 11.38 0.80
C THR A 64 1.59 10.70 2.15
N VAL A 65 0.97 11.38 3.12
CA VAL A 65 0.55 10.81 4.40
C VAL A 65 -0.42 9.64 4.20
N HIS A 66 -1.46 9.81 3.40
CA HIS A 66 -2.43 8.74 3.14
C HIS A 66 -1.77 7.50 2.49
N ARG A 67 -0.88 7.70 1.53
CA ARG A 67 -0.14 6.62 0.87
C ARG A 67 0.80 5.90 1.81
N ALA A 68 1.55 6.65 2.63
CA ALA A 68 2.43 6.06 3.64
C ALA A 68 1.64 5.23 4.65
N ARG A 69 0.50 5.75 5.14
CA ARG A 69 -0.39 5.01 6.03
C ARG A 69 -0.95 3.75 5.37
N ALA A 70 -1.39 3.83 4.11
CA ALA A 70 -1.93 2.67 3.39
C ALA A 70 -0.88 1.55 3.22
N LEU A 71 0.36 1.91 2.89
CA LEU A 71 1.49 0.98 2.82
C LEU A 71 1.68 0.24 4.16
N LEU A 72 1.78 0.99 5.26
CA LEU A 72 2.00 0.41 6.59
C LEU A 72 0.83 -0.46 7.06
N VAL A 73 -0.41 -0.07 6.74
CA VAL A 73 -1.59 -0.92 7.00
C VAL A 73 -1.47 -2.24 6.24
N GLY A 74 -1.01 -2.21 5.00
CA GLY A 74 -0.71 -3.41 4.20
C GLY A 74 0.37 -4.28 4.86
N GLU A 75 1.50 -3.69 5.26
CA GLU A 75 2.59 -4.39 5.99
C GLU A 75 2.06 -5.06 7.26
N ARG A 76 1.24 -4.36 8.04
CA ARG A 76 0.65 -4.91 9.28
C ARG A 76 -0.25 -6.11 8.99
N VAL A 77 -1.09 -6.03 7.97
CA VAL A 77 -1.98 -7.15 7.60
C VAL A 77 -1.16 -8.35 7.14
N ALA A 78 -0.14 -8.13 6.31
CA ALA A 78 0.77 -9.19 5.86
C ALA A 78 1.48 -9.86 7.05
N LEU A 79 2.02 -9.06 7.97
CA LEU A 79 2.69 -9.54 9.17
C LEU A 79 1.76 -10.37 10.06
N VAL A 80 0.54 -9.89 10.32
CA VAL A 80 -0.47 -10.61 11.11
C VAL A 80 -0.79 -11.97 10.47
N ASN A 81 -0.96 -12.01 9.15
CA ASN A 81 -1.24 -13.26 8.44
C ASN A 81 -0.05 -14.21 8.45
N GLN A 82 1.17 -13.69 8.30
CA GLN A 82 2.40 -14.48 8.36
C GLN A 82 2.58 -15.13 9.72
N VAL A 83 2.46 -14.36 10.81
CA VAL A 83 2.53 -14.88 12.19
C VAL A 83 1.51 -16.00 12.41
N ARG A 84 0.27 -15.80 11.95
CA ARG A 84 -0.78 -16.83 12.05
C ARG A 84 -0.45 -18.08 11.23
N GLY A 85 0.11 -17.91 10.03
CA GLY A 85 0.56 -19.01 9.18
C GLY A 85 1.63 -19.85 9.87
N PHE A 86 2.69 -19.21 10.34
CA PHE A 86 3.79 -19.89 11.04
C PHE A 86 3.33 -20.58 12.32
N LEU A 87 2.49 -19.95 13.15
CA LEU A 87 1.96 -20.60 14.35
C LEU A 87 1.16 -21.87 14.03
N THR A 88 0.48 -21.91 12.87
CA THR A 88 -0.27 -23.10 12.43
C THR A 88 0.66 -24.28 12.14
N GLU A 89 1.89 -24.04 11.68
CA GLU A 89 2.90 -25.09 11.48
C GLU A 89 3.31 -25.76 12.80
N TYR A 90 3.17 -25.06 13.92
CA TYR A 90 3.39 -25.57 15.29
C TYR A 90 2.08 -26.07 15.96
N GLY A 91 0.98 -26.18 15.21
CA GLY A 91 -0.31 -26.61 15.73
C GLY A 91 -1.09 -25.56 16.53
N ILE A 92 -0.63 -24.30 16.55
CA ILE A 92 -1.26 -23.20 17.28
C ILE A 92 -2.10 -22.38 16.32
N VAL A 93 -3.42 -22.51 16.40
CA VAL A 93 -4.35 -21.81 15.50
C VAL A 93 -4.94 -20.57 16.19
N LEU A 94 -4.57 -19.40 15.69
CA LEU A 94 -5.15 -18.13 16.13
C LEU A 94 -6.35 -17.71 15.27
N PRO A 95 -7.43 -17.15 15.88
CA PRO A 95 -8.52 -16.55 15.11
C PRO A 95 -8.02 -15.40 14.23
N GLN A 96 -8.80 -15.07 13.19
CA GLN A 96 -8.44 -13.98 12.27
C GLN A 96 -8.48 -12.61 12.97
N GLY A 97 -7.60 -11.71 12.51
CA GLY A 97 -7.60 -10.30 12.88
C GLY A 97 -6.44 -9.86 13.76
N ARG A 98 -6.02 -8.60 13.61
CA ARG A 98 -4.84 -8.05 14.32
C ARG A 98 -4.96 -8.11 15.83
N LEU A 99 -6.16 -7.86 16.37
CA LEU A 99 -6.40 -7.81 17.81
C LEU A 99 -6.19 -9.18 18.46
N GLN A 100 -6.49 -10.26 17.74
CA GLN A 100 -6.30 -11.63 18.22
C GLN A 100 -4.82 -11.96 18.33
N VAL A 101 -4.02 -11.59 17.33
CA VAL A 101 -2.56 -11.75 17.40
C VAL A 101 -1.96 -10.83 18.48
N ARG A 102 -2.40 -9.56 18.56
CA ARG A 102 -1.89 -8.59 19.54
C ARG A 102 -2.11 -9.00 20.99
N SER A 103 -3.25 -9.60 21.29
CA SER A 103 -3.62 -10.00 22.65
C SER A 103 -3.05 -11.36 23.03
N ARG A 104 -3.05 -12.34 22.12
CA ARG A 104 -2.74 -13.74 22.47
C ARG A 104 -1.29 -14.15 22.24
N LEU A 105 -0.58 -13.48 21.34
CA LEU A 105 0.81 -13.86 21.02
C LEU A 105 1.74 -13.77 22.26
N PRO A 106 1.68 -12.74 23.12
CA PRO A 106 2.49 -12.69 24.33
C PRO A 106 2.27 -13.91 25.23
N ASP A 107 1.00 -14.25 25.50
CA ASP A 107 0.64 -15.40 26.34
C ASP A 107 1.18 -16.72 25.75
N ILE A 108 1.11 -16.90 24.43
CA ILE A 108 1.68 -18.07 23.74
C ILE A 108 3.20 -18.13 23.92
N LEU A 109 3.89 -16.98 23.89
CA LEU A 109 5.35 -16.94 24.02
C LEU A 109 5.81 -17.16 25.46
N GLU A 110 4.99 -16.83 26.45
CA GLU A 110 5.25 -17.07 27.87
C GLU A 110 4.89 -18.49 28.32
N ASP A 111 3.96 -19.15 27.62
CA ASP A 111 3.57 -20.53 27.90
C ASP A 111 4.72 -21.51 27.57
N SER A 112 5.39 -22.02 28.60
CA SER A 112 6.48 -22.99 28.49
C SER A 112 6.01 -24.40 28.15
N GLU A 113 4.73 -24.70 28.28
CA GLU A 113 4.18 -26.04 28.05
C GLU A 113 3.90 -26.30 26.56
N ASN A 114 3.82 -25.26 25.72
CA ASN A 114 3.67 -25.45 24.29
C ASN A 114 4.98 -25.79 23.58
N SER A 115 4.84 -26.52 22.46
CA SER A 115 5.93 -27.11 21.70
C SER A 115 6.75 -26.13 20.85
N LEU A 116 6.66 -24.80 21.10
CA LEU A 116 7.44 -23.82 20.34
C LEU A 116 8.93 -23.89 20.70
N PRO A 117 9.81 -24.15 19.71
CA PRO A 117 11.25 -24.07 19.92
C PRO A 117 11.69 -22.65 20.30
N ASN A 118 12.75 -22.52 21.10
CA ASN A 118 13.25 -21.22 21.56
C ASN A 118 13.55 -20.25 20.41
N LEU A 119 14.14 -20.73 19.31
CA LEU A 119 14.40 -19.91 18.13
C LEU A 119 13.11 -19.35 17.52
N ALA A 120 12.04 -20.15 17.46
CA ALA A 120 10.75 -19.69 16.96
C ALA A 120 10.15 -18.63 17.91
N ARG A 121 10.30 -18.81 19.24
CA ARG A 121 9.84 -17.82 20.23
C ARG A 121 10.56 -16.48 20.06
N GLU A 122 11.87 -16.49 19.85
CA GLU A 122 12.65 -15.28 19.58
C GLU A 122 12.15 -14.54 18.34
N VAL A 123 11.97 -15.27 17.22
CA VAL A 123 11.45 -14.71 15.98
C VAL A 123 10.05 -14.14 16.18
N PHE A 124 9.14 -14.85 16.85
CA PHE A 124 7.79 -14.35 17.12
C PHE A 124 7.79 -13.13 18.06
N ALA A 125 8.73 -13.05 19.01
CA ALA A 125 8.90 -11.86 19.84
C ALA A 125 9.36 -10.65 19.02
N ASP A 126 10.27 -10.85 18.04
CA ASP A 126 10.66 -9.81 17.08
C ASP A 126 9.45 -9.35 16.24
N GLN A 127 8.68 -10.30 15.70
CA GLN A 127 7.48 -9.98 14.92
C GLN A 127 6.42 -9.27 15.76
N TYR A 128 6.25 -9.65 17.03
CA TYR A 128 5.34 -8.96 17.95
C TYR A 128 5.76 -7.50 18.16
N ARG A 129 7.05 -7.25 18.42
CA ARG A 129 7.60 -5.88 18.54
C ARG A 129 7.36 -5.08 17.26
N ARG A 130 7.60 -5.66 16.08
CA ARG A 130 7.32 -5.00 14.79
C ARG A 130 5.83 -4.69 14.63
N LEU A 131 4.94 -5.60 15.01
CA LEU A 131 3.49 -5.36 15.00
C LEU A 131 3.11 -4.18 15.90
N CYS A 132 3.71 -4.10 17.10
CA CYS A 132 3.51 -2.99 18.02
C CYS A 132 3.95 -1.64 17.44
N ASP A 133 5.10 -1.60 16.80
CA ASP A 133 5.62 -0.40 16.14
C ASP A 133 4.75 0.02 14.95
N LEU A 134 4.31 -0.93 14.12
CA LEU A 134 3.43 -0.64 13.00
C LEU A 134 2.11 -0.02 13.48
N ASP A 135 1.49 -0.56 14.52
CA ASP A 135 0.27 0.03 15.10
C ASP A 135 0.53 1.46 15.57
N ARG A 136 1.60 1.68 16.36
CA ARG A 136 1.96 3.00 16.88
C ARG A 136 2.15 4.03 15.76
N VAL A 137 2.88 3.67 14.71
CA VAL A 137 3.16 4.58 13.58
C VAL A 137 1.88 4.84 12.77
N ILE A 138 1.06 3.83 12.53
CA ILE A 138 -0.21 3.98 11.79
C ILE A 138 -1.18 4.90 12.54
N ASP A 139 -1.24 4.77 13.86
CA ASP A 139 -2.10 5.60 14.70
C ASP A 139 -1.60 7.05 14.74
N GLY A 140 -0.28 7.27 14.65
CA GLY A 140 0.32 8.61 14.53
C GLY A 140 0.03 9.35 13.22
N TYR A 141 -0.42 8.65 12.17
CA TYR A 141 -0.92 9.31 10.94
C TYR A 141 -2.39 9.72 11.03
N GLY A 142 -3.09 9.40 12.12
CA GLY A 142 -4.51 9.70 12.33
C GLY A 142 -4.79 10.87 13.27
N SER A 143 -3.75 11.55 13.77
CA SER A 143 -3.81 12.73 14.64
C SER A 143 -3.61 14.04 13.89
#